data_AF-A0A966YSA1-F1
#
_entry.id   AF-A0A966YSA1-F1
#
_cell.length_a   1.000
_cell.length_b   1.000
_cell.length_c   1.000
_cell.angle_alpha   90.00
_cell.angle_beta   90.00
_cell.angle_gamma   90.00
#
_symmetry.space_group_name_H-M   'P 1'
#
loop_
_entity.id
_entity.type
_entity.pdbx_description
1 polymer ?
#
loop_
_entity_poly.entity_id
_entity_poly.type
_entity_poly.pdbx_seq_one_letter_code
_entity_poly.pdbx_strand_id
1 'polypeptide(L)'
;ACLMGTFEVAHAMRDLADVMVASEELEPGHGWDFSSLELLRSGDDVSAAQLATTIVDTYEAHAKDFGTAFDITLSAIDLTELNELDAALQELGDVMEFADGAALAALGAARQDSLAFGDSPDPAQASNAVDLGVLMTELSANNISIRPETDAVLSALDTVVIHEISGIATSKATGLSVYFPPTSDYFDGDYFDLGEVPGWSKVLNSYFNGGSRLASTDTTTFDDEIGIEYFFDDSGINVFGTVNEGASDSIVSAEILYGVTDENDGSIIFIGEEPADYTSFGDGTGEVYGFYDLTALTLSDGIDTDYAYLDMEVDEESGFLFFDVPLWYAPPEEFETDDPYHDLVLALTLDDEANIVSEVYYEYTDDGMIGELSADPDGLIFPIVLNEYPDGTAEWLTLSEVGLYADLPSLIYDLEPLDSGLEIYVELVITDYAGNVSA
;
A
#
# COMPACT_ATOMS: atom_id res chain seq x y z
N ALA A 1 -14.24 -1.54 12.65
CA ALA A 1 -13.81 -0.30 12.00
C ALA A 1 -12.54 -0.62 11.23
N CYS A 2 -12.31 0.10 10.13
CA CYS A 2 -11.15 -0.04 9.25
C CYS A 2 -9.83 0.19 9.98
N LEU A 3 -8.77 -0.52 9.57
CA LEU A 3 -7.36 -0.27 9.96
C LEU A 3 -7.10 -0.26 11.47
N MET A 4 -7.95 -0.94 12.26
CA MET A 4 -7.79 -1.00 13.73
C MET A 4 -6.94 -2.20 14.18
N GLY A 5 -6.64 -3.13 13.27
CA GLY A 5 -5.85 -4.34 13.48
C GLY A 5 -4.36 -4.04 13.52
N THR A 6 -3.95 -2.98 14.21
CA THR A 6 -2.55 -2.54 14.27
C THR A 6 -1.96 -2.86 15.63
N PHE A 7 -0.65 -3.10 15.69
CA PHE A 7 0.08 -3.31 16.94
C PHE A 7 -0.05 -2.11 17.89
N GLU A 8 -0.06 -0.90 17.33
CA GLU A 8 -0.22 0.38 18.02
C GLU A 8 -1.56 0.44 18.77
N VAL A 9 -2.65 0.12 18.07
CA VAL A 9 -4.00 0.08 18.65
C VAL A 9 -4.10 -1.04 19.69
N ALA A 10 -3.59 -2.24 19.37
CA ALA A 10 -3.57 -3.35 20.31
C ALA A 10 -2.86 -2.94 21.63
N HIS A 11 -1.72 -2.25 21.51
CA HIS A 11 -0.96 -1.81 22.67
C HIS A 11 -1.70 -0.74 23.48
N ALA A 12 -2.35 0.23 22.82
CA ALA A 12 -3.17 1.22 23.51
C ALA A 12 -4.36 0.57 24.27
N MET A 13 -4.87 -0.56 23.77
CA MET A 13 -6.04 -1.24 24.34
C MET A 13 -5.71 -2.29 25.42
N ARG A 14 -4.43 -2.70 25.57
CA ARG A 14 -4.05 -3.88 26.37
C ARG A 14 -4.44 -3.84 27.85
N ASP A 15 -4.55 -2.66 28.44
CA ASP A 15 -4.95 -2.47 29.84
C ASP A 15 -6.47 -2.28 30.00
N LEU A 16 -7.23 -2.30 28.89
CA LEU A 16 -8.66 -2.03 28.83
C LEU A 16 -9.49 -3.28 28.48
N ALA A 17 -8.89 -4.27 27.81
CA ALA A 17 -9.54 -5.51 27.41
C ALA A 17 -8.55 -6.69 27.42
N ASP A 18 -9.07 -7.91 27.55
CA ASP A 18 -8.26 -9.13 27.43
C ASP A 18 -8.11 -9.58 25.96
N VAL A 19 -9.12 -9.31 25.11
CA VAL A 19 -9.14 -9.68 23.69
C VAL A 19 -9.66 -8.51 22.86
N MET A 20 -8.99 -8.22 21.75
CA MET A 20 -9.43 -7.28 20.72
C MET A 20 -9.91 -8.04 19.48
N VAL A 21 -10.94 -7.54 18.81
CA VAL A 21 -11.30 -7.98 17.46
C VAL A 21 -11.17 -6.77 16.55
N ALA A 22 -10.35 -6.87 15.51
CA ALA A 22 -10.05 -5.74 14.63
C ALA A 22 -9.58 -6.22 13.25
N SER A 23 -9.73 -5.35 12.25
CA SER A 23 -9.35 -5.59 10.86
C SER A 23 -8.07 -4.82 10.55
N GLU A 24 -7.11 -5.50 9.93
CA GLU A 24 -5.90 -4.84 9.40
C GLU A 24 -6.23 -3.97 8.20
N GLU A 25 -7.26 -4.35 7.43
CA GLU A 25 -7.69 -3.68 6.20
C GLU A 25 -8.96 -2.85 6.43
N LEU A 26 -9.32 -2.06 5.42
CA LEU A 26 -10.64 -1.49 5.21
C LEU A 26 -11.73 -2.58 5.28
N GLU A 27 -12.87 -2.21 5.84
CA GLU A 27 -14.00 -3.13 6.03
C GLU A 27 -15.16 -2.76 5.09
N PRO A 28 -15.90 -3.74 4.56
CA PRO A 28 -17.10 -3.47 3.79
C PRO A 28 -18.13 -2.66 4.59
N GLY A 29 -18.82 -1.75 3.92
CA GLY A 29 -19.76 -0.78 4.52
C GLY A 29 -20.98 -1.41 5.20
N HIS A 30 -21.27 -2.69 4.97
CA HIS A 30 -22.31 -3.43 5.71
C HIS A 30 -21.90 -3.78 7.15
N GLY A 31 -20.60 -3.80 7.45
CA GLY A 31 -20.03 -4.04 8.76
C GLY A 31 -20.21 -5.47 9.29
N TRP A 32 -20.24 -5.62 10.62
CA TRP A 32 -20.23 -6.93 11.27
C TRP A 32 -21.64 -7.50 11.45
N ASP A 33 -21.76 -8.82 11.35
CA ASP A 33 -22.98 -9.52 11.77
C ASP A 33 -23.03 -9.70 13.30
N PHE A 34 -23.83 -8.86 13.94
CA PHE A 34 -24.07 -8.89 15.38
C PHE A 34 -24.91 -10.08 15.86
N SER A 35 -25.36 -10.98 14.97
CA SER A 35 -25.99 -12.25 15.36
C SER A 35 -25.06 -13.15 16.18
N SER A 36 -23.74 -12.99 16.00
CA SER A 36 -22.69 -13.59 16.83
C SER A 36 -22.89 -13.38 18.34
N LEU A 37 -23.47 -12.24 18.74
CA LEU A 37 -23.75 -11.92 20.15
C LEU A 37 -24.85 -12.78 20.78
N GLU A 38 -25.63 -13.52 19.98
CA GLU A 38 -26.64 -14.45 20.50
C GLU A 38 -26.03 -15.56 21.37
N LEU A 39 -24.74 -15.87 21.17
CA LEU A 39 -23.99 -16.82 21.99
C LEU A 39 -24.04 -16.45 23.49
N LEU A 40 -24.01 -15.15 23.81
CA LEU A 40 -24.08 -14.64 25.18
C LEU A 40 -25.45 -14.86 25.84
N ARG A 41 -26.48 -15.17 25.04
CA ARG A 41 -27.84 -15.41 25.53
C ARG A 41 -28.08 -16.87 25.91
N SER A 42 -27.17 -17.80 25.58
CA SER A 42 -27.35 -19.24 25.87
C SER A 42 -27.38 -19.54 27.38
N GLY A 43 -26.73 -18.69 28.19
CA GLY A 43 -26.54 -18.90 29.62
C GLY A 43 -25.37 -19.84 29.95
N ASP A 44 -24.61 -20.26 28.96
CA ASP A 44 -23.34 -20.97 29.13
C ASP A 44 -22.23 -20.00 29.53
N ASP A 45 -21.14 -20.53 30.11
CA ASP A 45 -19.93 -19.77 30.41
C ASP A 45 -19.12 -19.61 29.12
N VAL A 46 -19.13 -18.42 28.53
CA VAL A 46 -18.50 -18.09 27.24
C VAL A 46 -17.26 -17.24 27.51
N SER A 47 -16.08 -17.70 27.08
CA SER A 47 -14.84 -16.91 27.21
C SER A 47 -14.78 -15.77 26.19
N ALA A 48 -13.97 -14.74 26.47
CA ALA A 48 -13.71 -13.65 25.54
C ALA A 48 -13.18 -14.16 24.19
N ALA A 49 -12.21 -15.09 24.22
CA ALA A 49 -11.67 -15.74 23.02
C ALA A 49 -12.76 -16.47 22.20
N GLN A 50 -13.67 -17.22 22.87
CA GLN A 50 -14.77 -17.90 22.17
C GLN A 50 -15.73 -16.93 21.48
N LEU A 51 -16.05 -15.82 22.15
CA LEU A 51 -16.87 -14.77 21.55
C LEU A 51 -16.14 -14.12 20.36
N ALA A 52 -14.86 -13.81 20.51
CA ALA A 52 -14.04 -13.19 19.48
C ALA A 52 -13.94 -14.07 18.22
N THR A 53 -13.58 -15.35 18.36
CA THR A 53 -13.59 -16.31 17.23
C THR A 53 -14.97 -16.39 16.57
N THR A 54 -16.05 -16.38 17.34
CA THR A 54 -17.42 -16.41 16.79
C THR A 54 -17.72 -15.15 15.98
N ILE A 55 -17.29 -13.98 16.45
CA ILE A 55 -17.44 -12.72 15.71
C ILE A 55 -16.68 -12.80 14.38
N VAL A 56 -15.42 -13.23 14.42
CA VAL A 56 -14.57 -13.36 13.22
C VAL A 56 -15.18 -14.32 12.20
N ASP A 57 -15.59 -15.52 12.60
CA ASP A 57 -16.22 -16.49 11.70
C ASP A 57 -17.53 -15.98 11.09
N THR A 58 -18.34 -15.26 11.89
CA THR A 58 -19.63 -14.75 11.42
C THR A 58 -19.42 -13.57 10.45
N TYR A 59 -18.39 -12.75 10.67
CA TYR A 59 -18.01 -11.69 9.73
C TYR A 59 -17.62 -12.25 8.37
N GLU A 60 -16.77 -13.28 8.32
CA GLU A 60 -16.39 -13.94 7.06
C GLU A 60 -17.61 -14.52 6.32
N ALA A 61 -18.51 -15.19 7.06
CA ALA A 61 -19.75 -15.71 6.48
C ALA A 61 -20.67 -14.60 5.95
N HIS A 62 -20.76 -13.48 6.67
CA HIS A 62 -21.54 -12.32 6.28
C HIS A 62 -20.98 -11.69 5.00
N ALA A 63 -19.67 -11.45 4.93
CA ALA A 63 -19.01 -10.95 3.73
C ALA A 63 -19.24 -11.87 2.52
N LYS A 64 -19.20 -13.20 2.70
CA LYS A 64 -19.51 -14.17 1.63
C LYS A 64 -20.96 -14.07 1.15
N ASP A 65 -21.91 -13.87 2.05
CA ASP A 65 -23.32 -13.70 1.71
C ASP A 65 -23.57 -12.40 0.92
N PHE A 66 -22.77 -11.36 1.16
CA PHE A 66 -22.82 -10.08 0.45
C PHE A 66 -21.93 -10.03 -0.80
N GLY A 67 -21.06 -11.02 -1.00
CA GLY A 67 -20.12 -11.06 -2.13
C GLY A 67 -18.90 -10.15 -1.96
N THR A 68 -18.61 -9.70 -0.73
CA THR A 68 -17.53 -8.76 -0.40
C THR A 68 -16.40 -9.46 0.39
N ALA A 69 -16.18 -10.75 0.17
CA ALA A 69 -15.22 -11.54 0.96
C ALA A 69 -13.83 -11.61 0.33
N PHE A 70 -13.57 -10.84 -0.72
CA PHE A 70 -12.39 -11.00 -1.55
C PHE A 70 -11.14 -10.38 -0.92
N ASP A 71 -11.29 -9.30 -0.19
CA ASP A 71 -10.25 -8.41 0.35
C ASP A 71 -10.36 -8.19 1.87
N ILE A 72 -11.29 -8.89 2.55
CA ILE A 72 -11.49 -8.71 3.99
C ILE A 72 -10.31 -9.22 4.82
N THR A 73 -10.07 -8.59 5.97
CA THR A 73 -9.31 -9.19 7.08
C THR A 73 -10.12 -9.05 8.37
N LEU A 74 -9.96 -9.97 9.32
CA LEU A 74 -10.43 -9.77 10.69
C LEU A 74 -9.76 -10.74 11.66
N SER A 75 -9.25 -10.21 12.77
CA SER A 75 -8.46 -11.01 13.71
C SER A 75 -8.90 -10.82 15.16
N ALA A 76 -8.87 -11.92 15.90
CA ALA A 76 -9.05 -11.98 17.34
C ALA A 76 -7.66 -12.02 18.00
N ILE A 77 -7.34 -10.99 18.78
CA ILE A 77 -6.00 -10.71 19.30
C ILE A 77 -6.03 -10.82 20.83
N ASP A 78 -5.17 -11.67 21.41
CA ASP A 78 -4.96 -11.79 22.84
C ASP A 78 -4.06 -10.65 23.34
N LEU A 79 -4.68 -9.66 23.98
CA LEU A 79 -3.96 -8.49 24.47
C LEU A 79 -3.11 -8.80 25.71
N THR A 80 -3.34 -9.95 26.37
CA THR A 80 -2.60 -10.33 27.57
C THR A 80 -1.20 -10.86 27.27
N GLU A 81 -0.96 -11.32 26.03
CA GLU A 81 0.32 -11.82 25.51
C GLU A 81 1.08 -10.75 24.70
N LEU A 82 0.53 -9.53 24.59
CA LEU A 82 1.11 -8.47 23.76
C LEU A 82 2.47 -7.95 24.29
N ASN A 83 2.75 -8.11 25.58
CA ASN A 83 4.03 -7.69 26.16
C ASN A 83 5.20 -8.52 25.64
N GLU A 84 4.97 -9.80 25.35
CA GLU A 84 5.94 -10.73 24.78
C GLU A 84 6.26 -10.35 23.32
N LEU A 85 5.25 -9.95 22.55
CA LEU A 85 5.44 -9.42 21.19
C LEU A 85 6.22 -8.09 21.21
N ASP A 86 5.84 -7.15 22.08
CA ASP A 86 6.56 -5.87 22.25
C ASP A 86 8.03 -6.08 22.66
N ALA A 87 8.30 -7.06 23.53
CA ALA A 87 9.66 -7.41 23.93
C ALA A 87 10.48 -8.00 22.76
N ALA A 88 9.88 -8.86 21.92
CA ALA A 88 10.54 -9.40 20.74
C ALA A 88 10.87 -8.30 19.72
N LEU A 89 9.94 -7.36 19.49
CA LEU A 89 10.17 -6.19 18.64
C LEU A 89 11.26 -5.28 19.21
N GLN A 90 11.32 -5.11 20.53
CA GLN A 90 12.38 -4.36 21.19
C GLN A 90 13.77 -5.00 20.97
N GLU A 91 13.86 -6.33 21.08
CA GLU A 91 15.10 -7.08 20.81
C GLU A 91 15.53 -6.97 19.34
N LEU A 92 14.59 -7.05 18.40
CA LEU A 92 14.86 -6.77 16.99
C LEU A 92 15.39 -5.35 16.80
N GLY A 93 14.73 -4.35 17.40
CA GLY A 93 15.16 -2.96 17.34
C GLY A 93 16.56 -2.72 17.93
N ASP A 94 16.93 -3.44 18.99
CA ASP A 94 18.28 -3.44 19.59
C ASP A 94 19.35 -3.96 18.62
N VAL A 95 19.05 -5.02 17.85
CA VAL A 95 19.95 -5.54 16.83
C VAL A 95 20.05 -4.58 15.64
N MET A 96 18.91 -4.04 15.20
CA MET A 96 18.83 -3.11 14.08
C MET A 96 19.57 -1.79 14.32
N GLU A 97 19.71 -1.34 15.57
CA GLU A 97 20.48 -0.12 15.91
C GLU A 97 21.94 -0.19 15.37
N PHE A 98 22.49 -1.40 15.33
CA PHE A 98 23.85 -1.69 14.86
C PHE A 98 23.90 -2.50 13.56
N ALA A 99 22.76 -2.62 12.86
CA ALA A 99 22.68 -3.27 11.56
C ALA A 99 23.61 -2.61 10.53
N ASP A 100 24.13 -3.43 9.61
CA ASP A 100 24.81 -2.95 8.42
C ASP A 100 23.81 -2.58 7.31
N GLY A 101 24.32 -2.00 6.22
CA GLY A 101 23.49 -1.58 5.10
C GLY A 101 22.69 -2.71 4.47
N ALA A 102 23.21 -3.95 4.46
CA ALA A 102 22.50 -5.10 3.91
C ALA A 102 21.29 -5.50 4.76
N ALA A 103 21.37 -5.39 6.08
CA ALA A 103 20.21 -5.60 6.95
C ALA A 103 19.18 -4.46 6.87
N LEU A 104 19.63 -3.21 6.67
CA LEU A 104 18.72 -2.08 6.44
C LEU A 104 18.01 -2.20 5.09
N ALA A 105 18.75 -2.45 4.01
CA ALA A 105 18.19 -2.69 2.68
C ALA A 105 17.20 -3.86 2.70
N ALA A 106 17.53 -4.97 3.39
CA ALA A 106 16.60 -6.09 3.53
C ALA A 106 15.31 -5.74 4.28
N LEU A 107 15.35 -4.86 5.30
CA LEU A 107 14.14 -4.39 5.98
C LEU A 107 13.32 -3.45 5.09
N GLY A 108 13.97 -2.60 4.29
CA GLY A 108 13.28 -1.75 3.33
C GLY A 108 12.64 -2.54 2.19
N ALA A 109 13.35 -3.52 1.62
CA ALA A 109 12.79 -4.42 0.61
C ALA A 109 11.63 -5.24 1.19
N ALA A 110 11.78 -5.80 2.39
CA ALA A 110 10.69 -6.51 3.07
C ALA A 110 9.46 -5.62 3.34
N ARG A 111 9.62 -4.30 3.49
CA ARG A 111 8.50 -3.35 3.55
C ARG A 111 7.77 -3.24 2.23
N GLN A 112 8.49 -3.24 1.11
CA GLN A 112 7.89 -3.19 -0.23
C GLN A 112 7.19 -4.50 -0.60
N ASP A 113 7.76 -5.63 -0.19
CA ASP A 113 7.18 -6.96 -0.45
C ASP A 113 6.08 -7.34 0.55
N SER A 114 5.80 -6.48 1.54
CA SER A 114 4.77 -6.74 2.54
C SER A 114 3.40 -6.35 2.03
N LEU A 115 2.37 -7.08 2.48
CA LEU A 115 0.99 -6.64 2.28
C LEU A 115 0.78 -5.29 2.98
N ALA A 116 0.43 -4.27 2.19
CA ALA A 116 0.02 -2.95 2.66
C ALA A 116 -1.51 -2.88 2.82
N PHE A 117 -1.99 -1.98 3.67
CA PHE A 117 -3.40 -1.80 3.96
C PHE A 117 -3.77 -0.32 3.91
N GLY A 118 -4.97 0.01 3.40
CA GLY A 118 -5.41 1.39 3.21
C GLY A 118 -4.38 2.24 2.48
N ASP A 119 -3.83 1.70 1.39
CA ASP A 119 -2.80 2.37 0.60
C ASP A 119 -3.40 3.49 -0.27
N SER A 120 -2.55 4.29 -0.90
CA SER A 120 -2.96 5.35 -1.80
C SER A 120 -1.83 5.72 -2.76
N PRO A 121 -2.14 5.96 -4.05
CA PRO A 121 -1.18 6.48 -5.02
C PRO A 121 -0.57 7.83 -4.62
N ASP A 122 -1.27 8.60 -3.76
CA ASP A 122 -0.66 9.70 -3.00
C ASP A 122 -0.11 9.15 -1.67
N PRO A 123 1.22 9.00 -1.49
CA PRO A 123 1.79 8.44 -0.26
C PRO A 123 1.56 9.32 0.97
N ALA A 124 1.17 10.59 0.78
CA ALA A 124 0.77 11.47 1.88
C ALA A 124 -0.61 11.13 2.45
N GLN A 125 -1.43 10.38 1.70
CA GLN A 125 -2.76 9.91 2.12
C GLN A 125 -2.75 8.44 2.57
N ALA A 126 -1.72 7.67 2.20
CA ALA A 126 -1.59 6.27 2.56
C ALA A 126 -1.52 6.07 4.08
N SER A 127 -2.16 5.01 4.58
CA SER A 127 -2.12 4.67 6.01
C SER A 127 -0.71 4.28 6.48
N ASN A 128 0.12 3.82 5.53
CA ASN A 128 1.43 3.23 5.77
C ASN A 128 1.40 2.01 6.72
N ALA A 129 0.27 1.33 6.85
CA ALA A 129 0.15 0.08 7.60
C ALA A 129 0.64 -1.08 6.74
N VAL A 130 1.60 -1.86 7.26
CA VAL A 130 2.11 -3.08 6.62
C VAL A 130 1.93 -4.28 7.54
N ASP A 131 1.60 -5.44 6.98
CA ASP A 131 1.45 -6.69 7.73
C ASP A 131 2.74 -7.09 8.46
N LEU A 132 2.67 -7.28 9.78
CA LEU A 132 3.85 -7.56 10.59
C LEU A 132 4.43 -8.95 10.30
N GLY A 133 3.59 -9.96 10.08
CA GLY A 133 4.04 -11.32 9.83
C GLY A 133 4.66 -11.50 8.46
N VAL A 134 4.10 -10.89 7.42
CA VAL A 134 4.69 -10.87 6.06
C VAL A 134 6.02 -10.13 6.11
N LEU A 135 6.06 -8.92 6.69
CA LEU A 135 7.29 -8.14 6.85
C LEU A 135 8.41 -8.96 7.54
N MET A 136 8.11 -9.64 8.65
CA MET A 136 9.10 -10.46 9.35
C MET A 136 9.50 -11.71 8.57
N THR A 137 8.58 -12.29 7.79
CA THR A 137 8.84 -13.46 6.94
C THR A 137 9.82 -13.10 5.82
N GLU A 138 9.55 -12.00 5.11
CA GLU A 138 10.42 -11.51 4.04
C GLU A 138 11.80 -11.11 4.58
N LEU A 139 11.82 -10.43 5.73
CA LEU A 139 13.09 -10.07 6.38
C LEU A 139 13.91 -11.29 6.80
N SER A 140 13.26 -12.32 7.36
CA SER A 140 13.92 -13.57 7.77
C SER A 140 14.46 -14.37 6.56
N ALA A 141 13.75 -14.32 5.44
CA ALA A 141 14.15 -14.96 4.18
C ALA A 141 15.39 -14.27 3.59
N ASN A 142 15.38 -12.93 3.56
CA ASN A 142 16.38 -12.13 2.87
C ASN A 142 17.62 -11.78 3.72
N ASN A 143 17.59 -11.95 5.06
CA ASN A 143 18.77 -11.70 5.90
C ASN A 143 18.98 -12.71 7.05
N ILE A 144 20.00 -13.55 6.91
CA ILE A 144 20.35 -14.58 7.90
C ILE A 144 20.80 -14.00 9.25
N SER A 145 21.35 -12.78 9.27
CA SER A 145 21.98 -12.23 10.49
C SER A 145 20.99 -11.81 11.56
N ILE A 146 19.76 -11.45 11.16
CA ILE A 146 18.65 -10.99 12.02
C ILE A 146 17.50 -12.02 12.08
N ARG A 147 17.71 -13.20 11.50
CA ARG A 147 16.76 -14.31 11.50
C ARG A 147 16.32 -14.72 12.91
N PRO A 148 17.20 -14.87 13.92
CA PRO A 148 16.77 -15.26 15.26
C PRO A 148 15.77 -14.30 15.88
N GLU A 149 15.95 -13.00 15.65
CA GLU A 149 15.08 -11.94 16.18
C GLU A 149 13.75 -11.87 15.42
N THR A 150 13.78 -11.96 14.09
CA THR A 150 12.55 -12.03 13.26
C THR A 150 11.73 -13.29 13.54
N ASP A 151 12.35 -14.46 13.67
CA ASP A 151 11.68 -15.71 14.05
C ASP A 151 11.05 -15.61 15.45
N ALA A 152 11.64 -14.83 16.36
CA ALA A 152 11.10 -14.59 17.69
C ALA A 152 9.85 -13.69 17.65
N VAL A 153 9.85 -12.65 16.81
CA VAL A 153 8.67 -11.81 16.54
C VAL A 153 7.55 -12.65 15.96
N LEU A 154 7.82 -13.46 14.92
CA LEU A 154 6.84 -14.37 14.31
C LEU A 154 6.23 -15.35 15.32
N SER A 155 7.06 -15.92 16.19
CA SER A 155 6.59 -16.84 17.24
C SER A 155 5.71 -16.15 18.29
N ALA A 156 6.00 -14.89 18.60
CA ALA A 156 5.18 -14.09 19.52
C ALA A 156 3.86 -13.67 18.87
N LEU A 157 3.90 -13.30 17.58
CA LEU A 157 2.70 -12.97 16.80
C LEU A 157 1.73 -14.16 16.72
N ASP A 158 2.22 -15.36 16.40
CA ASP A 158 1.42 -16.62 16.41
C ASP A 158 0.79 -16.93 17.78
N THR A 159 1.38 -16.43 18.87
CA THR A 159 0.80 -16.57 20.21
C THR A 159 -0.27 -15.52 20.49
N VAL A 160 -0.08 -14.29 19.99
CA VAL A 160 -0.99 -13.15 20.19
C VAL A 160 -2.24 -13.27 19.33
N VAL A 161 -2.14 -13.77 18.10
CA VAL A 161 -3.29 -13.92 17.20
C VAL A 161 -4.00 -15.24 17.49
N ILE A 162 -5.19 -15.16 18.10
CA ILE A 162 -5.99 -16.32 18.53
C ILE A 162 -6.62 -17.01 17.31
N HIS A 163 -7.14 -16.19 16.39
CA HIS A 163 -7.89 -16.60 15.21
C HIS A 163 -7.96 -15.44 14.23
N GLU A 164 -7.83 -15.73 12.95
CA GLU A 164 -7.86 -14.74 11.88
C GLU A 164 -8.62 -15.30 10.67
N ILE A 165 -9.17 -14.40 9.87
CA ILE A 165 -9.68 -14.67 8.53
C ILE A 165 -9.12 -13.65 7.57
N SER A 166 -8.95 -14.07 6.32
CA SER A 166 -8.53 -13.22 5.21
C SER A 166 -9.29 -13.57 3.94
N GLY A 167 -9.36 -12.59 3.04
CA GLY A 167 -9.84 -12.74 1.68
C GLY A 167 -8.81 -13.43 0.79
N ILE A 168 -9.12 -13.50 -0.50
CA ILE A 168 -8.19 -14.03 -1.51
C ILE A 168 -7.07 -13.01 -1.78
N ALA A 169 -7.42 -11.74 -1.96
CA ALA A 169 -6.47 -10.64 -2.13
C ALA A 169 -5.54 -10.49 -0.91
N THR A 170 -6.12 -10.55 0.28
CA THR A 170 -5.40 -10.38 1.55
C THR A 170 -4.94 -11.71 2.15
N SER A 171 -4.81 -12.76 1.34
CA SER A 171 -4.56 -14.13 1.84
C SER A 171 -3.25 -14.31 2.59
N LYS A 172 -2.30 -13.37 2.44
CA LYS A 172 -1.03 -13.32 3.17
C LYS A 172 -1.14 -12.64 4.55
N ALA A 173 -2.26 -11.99 4.87
CA ALA A 173 -2.46 -11.29 6.13
C ALA A 173 -2.29 -12.21 7.35
N THR A 174 -1.71 -11.68 8.43
CA THR A 174 -1.30 -12.41 9.64
C THR A 174 -1.88 -11.82 10.93
N GLY A 175 -2.82 -10.89 10.80
CA GLY A 175 -3.73 -10.46 11.85
C GLY A 175 -3.29 -9.26 12.68
N LEU A 176 -2.08 -8.75 12.48
CA LEU A 176 -1.63 -7.46 13.00
C LEU A 176 -0.70 -6.75 12.02
N SER A 177 -1.02 -5.50 11.70
CA SER A 177 -0.16 -4.60 10.95
C SER A 177 0.62 -3.64 11.86
N VAL A 178 1.60 -2.95 11.28
CA VAL A 178 2.42 -1.93 11.93
C VAL A 178 2.59 -0.71 11.02
N TYR A 179 2.71 0.48 11.59
CA TYR A 179 2.96 1.70 10.82
C TYR A 179 4.42 1.75 10.30
N PHE A 180 4.62 1.68 8.98
CA PHE A 180 5.95 1.74 8.35
C PHE A 180 5.97 2.58 7.06
N PRO A 181 6.16 3.90 7.19
CA PRO A 181 6.33 4.79 6.04
C PRO A 181 7.56 4.43 5.19
N PRO A 182 7.48 4.53 3.85
CA PRO A 182 8.55 4.14 2.94
C PRO A 182 9.80 5.02 3.11
N THR A 183 9.62 6.29 3.48
CA THR A 183 10.71 7.24 3.69
C THR A 183 10.45 8.10 4.92
N SER A 184 11.49 8.81 5.39
CA SER A 184 11.35 9.73 6.52
C SER A 184 10.50 10.97 6.20
N ASP A 185 10.27 11.28 4.92
CA ASP A 185 9.48 12.44 4.51
C ASP A 185 7.98 12.20 4.73
N TYR A 186 7.53 10.95 4.66
CA TYR A 186 6.17 10.50 4.97
C TYR A 186 5.99 10.05 6.42
N PHE A 187 7.06 10.10 7.23
CA PHE A 187 6.99 9.71 8.63
C PHE A 187 6.36 10.81 9.49
N ASP A 188 5.27 10.47 10.18
CA ASP A 188 4.67 11.36 11.18
C ASP A 188 5.47 11.34 12.49
N GLY A 189 6.09 12.48 12.81
CA GLY A 189 6.84 12.68 14.04
C GLY A 189 6.02 12.46 15.33
N ASP A 190 4.71 12.70 15.29
CA ASP A 190 3.81 12.53 16.44
C ASP A 190 3.66 11.05 16.82
N TYR A 191 4.03 10.11 15.94
CA TYR A 191 4.08 8.68 16.24
C TYR A 191 4.94 8.37 17.48
N PHE A 192 6.07 9.07 17.66
CA PHE A 192 6.93 8.87 18.84
C PHE A 192 6.35 9.45 20.14
N ASP A 193 5.33 10.29 20.06
CA ASP A 193 4.63 10.84 21.21
C ASP A 193 3.55 9.90 21.76
N LEU A 194 3.25 8.79 21.06
CA LEU A 194 2.31 7.76 21.53
C LEU A 194 2.72 7.16 22.90
N GLY A 195 4.01 7.19 23.24
CA GLY A 195 4.53 6.82 24.58
C GLY A 195 4.33 5.35 25.00
N GLU A 196 3.62 4.59 24.17
CA GLU A 196 3.06 3.27 24.44
C GLU A 196 3.24 2.34 23.21
N VAL A 197 4.33 2.42 22.46
CA VAL A 197 4.62 1.41 21.39
C VAL A 197 6.14 1.16 21.30
N PRO A 198 6.83 0.81 22.40
CA PRO A 198 8.28 0.97 22.49
C PRO A 198 9.08 0.00 21.60
N GLY A 199 8.59 -1.22 21.36
CA GLY A 199 9.25 -2.20 20.49
C GLY A 199 9.32 -1.74 19.05
N TRP A 200 8.17 -1.54 18.40
CA TRP A 200 8.10 -1.12 17.00
C TRP A 200 8.73 0.26 16.75
N SER A 201 8.50 1.22 17.65
CA SER A 201 9.16 2.55 17.60
C SER A 201 10.68 2.44 17.54
N LYS A 202 11.27 1.45 18.21
CA LYS A 202 12.72 1.23 18.19
C LYS A 202 13.19 0.68 16.85
N VAL A 203 12.43 -0.22 16.23
CA VAL A 203 12.73 -0.74 14.88
C VAL A 203 12.72 0.41 13.87
N LEU A 204 11.66 1.22 13.83
CA LEU A 204 11.55 2.39 12.95
C LEU A 204 12.69 3.38 13.16
N ASN A 205 12.96 3.74 14.42
CA ASN A 205 14.04 4.66 14.75
C ASN A 205 15.41 4.08 14.33
N SER A 206 15.64 2.78 14.48
CA SER A 206 16.88 2.13 14.02
C SER A 206 17.01 2.15 12.50
N TYR A 207 15.91 1.92 11.76
CA TYR A 207 15.87 1.97 10.31
C TYR A 207 16.17 3.37 9.76
N PHE A 208 15.39 4.38 10.16
CA PHE A 208 15.58 5.76 9.67
C PHE A 208 16.92 6.37 10.10
N ASN A 209 17.41 6.09 11.31
CA ASN A 209 18.77 6.50 11.71
C ASN A 209 19.85 5.76 10.91
N GLY A 210 19.60 4.50 10.53
CA GLY A 210 20.41 3.74 9.59
C GLY A 210 20.50 4.45 8.24
N GLY A 211 19.36 4.76 7.64
CA GLY A 211 19.23 5.51 6.39
C GLY A 211 20.00 6.84 6.42
N SER A 212 19.83 7.63 7.49
CA SER A 212 20.55 8.92 7.63
C SER A 212 22.08 8.82 7.66
N ARG A 213 22.63 7.61 7.85
CA ARG A 213 24.07 7.31 7.86
C ARG A 213 24.57 6.72 6.54
N LEU A 214 23.70 6.47 5.56
CA LEU A 214 24.07 6.02 4.22
C LEU A 214 25.08 7.00 3.63
N ALA A 215 26.20 6.48 3.12
CA ALA A 215 27.23 7.32 2.54
C ALA A 215 26.78 7.82 1.18
N SER A 216 27.14 9.05 0.81
CA SER A 216 26.80 9.63 -0.51
C SER A 216 27.45 8.89 -1.71
N THR A 217 28.33 7.92 -1.46
CA THR A 217 28.89 7.04 -2.49
C THR A 217 28.05 5.80 -2.71
N ASP A 218 27.15 5.52 -1.77
CA ASP A 218 26.35 4.30 -1.69
C ASP A 218 24.85 4.63 -1.89
N THR A 219 24.52 5.91 -2.10
CA THR A 219 23.17 6.39 -2.45
C THR A 219 22.80 5.93 -3.85
N THR A 220 21.54 5.59 -4.05
CA THR A 220 21.06 5.11 -5.34
C THR A 220 21.25 6.16 -6.45
N THR A 221 21.75 5.74 -7.61
CA THR A 221 21.93 6.62 -8.80
C THR A 221 22.21 5.81 -10.07
N PHE A 222 21.56 6.20 -11.17
CA PHE A 222 21.87 5.67 -12.49
C PHE A 222 23.24 6.16 -13.02
N ASP A 223 23.90 5.32 -13.83
CA ASP A 223 25.15 5.65 -14.50
C ASP A 223 24.89 6.54 -15.72
N ASP A 224 25.09 7.85 -15.57
CA ASP A 224 24.95 8.85 -16.64
C ASP A 224 25.86 8.60 -17.86
N GLU A 225 26.99 7.91 -17.70
CA GLU A 225 27.90 7.62 -18.82
C GLU A 225 27.38 6.50 -19.71
N ILE A 226 26.69 5.51 -19.11
CA ILE A 226 25.98 4.45 -19.83
C ILE A 226 24.66 4.99 -20.37
N GLY A 227 23.92 5.71 -19.53
CA GLY A 227 22.59 6.26 -19.79
C GLY A 227 21.49 5.19 -19.73
N ILE A 228 20.27 5.64 -19.95
CA ILE A 228 19.09 4.76 -20.09
C ILE A 228 19.03 4.21 -21.52
N GLU A 229 18.89 2.89 -21.64
CA GLU A 229 18.64 2.21 -22.91
C GLU A 229 17.16 1.85 -23.02
N TYR A 230 16.57 2.02 -24.21
CA TYR A 230 15.20 1.59 -24.45
C TYR A 230 14.99 1.06 -25.87
N PHE A 231 13.99 0.21 -26.03
CA PHE A 231 13.50 -0.20 -27.35
C PHE A 231 12.00 -0.51 -27.33
N PHE A 232 11.38 -0.40 -28.49
CA PHE A 232 10.00 -0.84 -28.72
C PHE A 232 9.99 -2.23 -29.33
N ASP A 233 9.04 -3.05 -28.90
CA ASP A 233 8.67 -4.30 -29.57
C ASP A 233 7.18 -4.34 -29.91
N ASP A 234 6.62 -5.53 -30.14
CA ASP A 234 5.20 -5.69 -30.49
C ASP A 234 4.27 -5.55 -29.27
N SER A 235 4.82 -5.53 -28.04
CA SER A 235 4.09 -5.50 -26.78
C SER A 235 4.15 -4.15 -26.08
N GLY A 236 5.23 -3.38 -26.26
CA GLY A 236 5.37 -2.08 -25.59
C GLY A 236 6.77 -1.48 -25.68
N ILE A 237 7.09 -0.63 -24.71
CA ILE A 237 8.43 -0.09 -24.49
C ILE A 237 9.13 -0.86 -23.37
N ASN A 238 10.38 -1.22 -23.62
CA ASN A 238 11.27 -1.85 -22.65
C ASN A 238 12.35 -0.82 -22.30
N VAL A 239 12.58 -0.56 -21.01
CA VAL A 239 13.50 0.46 -20.51
C VAL A 239 14.50 -0.17 -19.54
N PHE A 240 15.78 0.15 -19.71
CA PHE A 240 16.88 -0.40 -18.91
C PHE A 240 17.75 0.72 -18.37
N GLY A 241 18.01 0.69 -17.07
CA GLY A 241 18.93 1.59 -16.38
C GLY A 241 20.08 0.82 -15.74
N THR A 242 21.31 1.27 -15.93
CA THR A 242 22.46 0.73 -15.18
C THR A 242 22.71 1.58 -13.94
N VAL A 243 22.92 0.92 -12.80
CA VAL A 243 23.17 1.56 -11.50
C VAL A 243 24.67 1.62 -11.21
N ASN A 244 25.13 2.75 -10.65
CA ASN A 244 26.53 2.97 -10.31
C ASN A 244 27.08 1.96 -9.27
N GLU A 245 28.40 1.75 -9.30
CA GLU A 245 29.08 0.91 -8.30
C GLU A 245 28.89 1.44 -6.87
N GLY A 246 28.40 0.60 -5.98
CA GLY A 246 28.12 0.89 -4.57
C GLY A 246 26.68 1.30 -4.29
N ALA A 247 25.90 1.64 -5.32
CA ALA A 247 24.52 2.11 -5.20
C ALA A 247 23.51 0.95 -5.20
N SER A 248 23.80 -0.18 -5.86
CA SER A 248 22.80 -1.26 -6.00
C SER A 248 22.49 -2.01 -4.70
N ASP A 249 23.39 -1.96 -3.71
CA ASP A 249 23.22 -2.65 -2.42
C ASP A 249 22.28 -1.89 -1.46
N SER A 250 21.90 -0.64 -1.78
CA SER A 250 21.01 0.18 -0.96
C SER A 250 19.58 0.28 -1.49
N ILE A 251 19.34 -0.14 -2.74
CA ILE A 251 18.03 -0.10 -3.41
C ILE A 251 17.03 -0.99 -2.67
N VAL A 252 15.82 -0.46 -2.48
CA VAL A 252 14.69 -1.14 -1.85
C VAL A 252 13.46 -1.21 -2.73
N SER A 253 13.28 -0.27 -3.67
CA SER A 253 12.23 -0.32 -4.69
C SER A 253 12.74 0.15 -6.04
N ALA A 254 12.07 -0.31 -7.09
CA ALA A 254 12.22 0.16 -8.45
C ALA A 254 10.85 0.20 -9.13
N GLU A 255 10.56 1.29 -9.83
CA GLU A 255 9.28 1.55 -10.49
C GLU A 255 9.54 2.08 -11.91
N ILE A 256 8.55 1.92 -12.79
CA ILE A 256 8.48 2.62 -14.07
C ILE A 256 7.27 3.55 -14.04
N LEU A 257 7.51 4.85 -14.26
CA LEU A 257 6.45 5.85 -14.38
C LEU A 257 6.30 6.22 -15.85
N TYR A 258 5.06 6.44 -16.28
CA TYR A 258 4.77 6.79 -17.66
C TYR A 258 3.70 7.87 -17.77
N GLY A 259 3.88 8.72 -18.78
CA GLY A 259 3.10 9.93 -18.96
C GLY A 259 3.18 10.50 -20.36
N VAL A 260 2.54 11.65 -20.52
CA VAL A 260 2.50 12.42 -21.77
C VAL A 260 3.01 13.83 -21.52
N THR A 261 3.72 14.40 -22.48
CA THR A 261 4.21 15.78 -22.36
C THR A 261 3.13 16.77 -22.85
N ASP A 262 2.77 17.75 -22.03
CA ASP A 262 1.88 18.85 -22.46
C ASP A 262 2.66 19.81 -23.37
N GLU A 263 2.24 19.91 -24.64
CA GLU A 263 2.86 20.79 -25.63
C GLU A 263 2.75 22.30 -25.29
N ASN A 264 1.84 22.69 -24.40
CA ASN A 264 1.54 24.10 -24.10
C ASN A 264 2.53 24.72 -23.12
N ASP A 265 2.89 24.00 -22.05
CA ASP A 265 3.77 24.48 -20.99
C ASP A 265 4.97 23.57 -20.70
N GLY A 266 4.99 22.37 -21.29
CA GLY A 266 6.05 21.38 -21.13
C GLY A 266 5.96 20.57 -19.84
N SER A 267 4.81 20.56 -19.16
CA SER A 267 4.59 19.66 -18.04
C SER A 267 4.57 18.20 -18.49
N ILE A 268 4.82 17.29 -17.55
CA ILE A 268 4.63 15.85 -17.74
C ILE A 268 3.37 15.49 -16.98
N ILE A 269 2.39 14.93 -17.69
CA ILE A 269 1.18 14.38 -17.11
C ILE A 269 1.42 12.88 -16.98
N PHE A 270 1.78 12.43 -15.78
CA PHE A 270 1.87 11.01 -15.47
C PHE A 270 0.47 10.41 -15.41
N ILE A 271 0.32 9.25 -16.04
CA ILE A 271 -0.94 8.52 -16.16
C ILE A 271 -0.86 7.14 -15.51
N GLY A 272 0.32 6.75 -15.02
CA GLY A 272 0.44 5.59 -14.17
C GLY A 272 1.88 5.23 -13.84
N GLU A 273 1.98 4.24 -12.97
CA GLU A 273 3.21 3.63 -12.50
C GLU A 273 3.04 2.13 -12.29
N GLU A 274 4.14 1.40 -12.46
CA GLU A 274 4.18 -0.05 -12.31
C GLU A 274 5.50 -0.48 -11.67
N PRO A 275 5.56 -1.67 -11.03
CA PRO A 275 6.80 -2.18 -10.46
C PRO A 275 7.82 -2.46 -11.56
N ALA A 276 9.08 -2.12 -11.30
CA ALA A 276 10.20 -2.45 -12.16
C ALA A 276 11.09 -3.51 -11.49
N ASP A 277 11.69 -4.36 -12.31
CA ASP A 277 12.66 -5.34 -11.84
C ASP A 277 14.00 -4.65 -11.54
N TYR A 278 14.66 -5.05 -10.46
CA TYR A 278 16.05 -4.67 -10.23
C TYR A 278 16.92 -5.88 -9.89
N THR A 279 18.16 -5.88 -10.36
CA THR A 279 19.14 -6.94 -10.11
C THR A 279 20.49 -6.35 -9.73
N SER A 280 21.03 -6.73 -8.57
CA SER A 280 22.41 -6.40 -8.17
C SER A 280 23.41 -7.45 -8.68
N PHE A 281 24.56 -7.01 -9.19
CA PHE A 281 25.59 -7.87 -9.79
C PHE A 281 26.72 -8.27 -8.83
N GLY A 282 26.63 -7.89 -7.55
CA GLY A 282 27.58 -8.30 -6.50
C GLY A 282 28.98 -7.69 -6.62
N ASP A 283 29.23 -6.88 -7.64
CA ASP A 283 30.35 -5.94 -7.73
C ASP A 283 29.94 -4.52 -7.32
N GLY A 284 28.72 -4.36 -6.79
CA GLY A 284 28.14 -3.08 -6.38
C GLY A 284 27.40 -2.36 -7.52
N THR A 285 27.43 -2.87 -8.75
CA THR A 285 26.58 -2.37 -9.84
C THR A 285 25.25 -3.13 -9.88
N GLY A 286 24.30 -2.62 -10.66
CA GLY A 286 23.02 -3.30 -10.89
C GLY A 286 22.37 -2.85 -12.18
N GLU A 287 21.28 -3.51 -12.53
CA GLU A 287 20.43 -3.20 -13.68
C GLU A 287 18.98 -3.12 -13.21
N VAL A 288 18.27 -2.11 -13.71
CA VAL A 288 16.84 -1.90 -13.50
C VAL A 288 16.16 -2.06 -14.84
N TYR A 289 15.04 -2.78 -14.85
CA TYR A 289 14.26 -3.06 -16.05
C TYR A 289 12.79 -2.75 -15.78
N GLY A 290 12.24 -1.84 -16.57
CA GLY A 290 10.81 -1.53 -16.58
C GLY A 290 10.21 -1.83 -17.95
N PHE A 291 8.93 -2.17 -17.94
CA PHE A 291 8.13 -2.39 -19.13
C PHE A 291 6.85 -1.57 -19.04
N TYR A 292 6.45 -0.97 -20.15
CA TYR A 292 5.17 -0.29 -20.26
C TYR A 292 4.50 -0.69 -21.57
N ASP A 293 3.26 -1.15 -21.49
CA ASP A 293 2.50 -1.70 -22.62
C ASP A 293 1.88 -0.63 -23.54
N LEU A 294 2.09 0.65 -23.22
CA LEU A 294 1.58 1.81 -23.96
C LEU A 294 0.05 1.93 -23.90
N THR A 295 -0.56 1.51 -22.79
CA THR A 295 -1.98 1.74 -22.51
C THR A 295 -2.21 2.80 -21.43
N ALA A 296 -3.39 3.40 -21.43
CA ALA A 296 -3.82 4.35 -20.41
C ALA A 296 -5.16 3.89 -19.84
N LEU A 297 -5.31 3.98 -18.52
CA LEU A 297 -6.58 3.72 -17.88
C LEU A 297 -7.58 4.84 -18.24
N THR A 298 -8.79 4.42 -18.60
CA THR A 298 -9.92 5.32 -18.82
C THR A 298 -11.11 4.90 -17.96
N LEU A 299 -11.85 5.91 -17.47
CA LEU A 299 -13.13 5.73 -16.80
C LEU A 299 -14.23 6.36 -17.66
N SER A 300 -15.38 5.70 -17.77
CA SER A 300 -16.53 6.22 -18.51
C SER A 300 -17.87 5.91 -17.83
N ASP A 301 -18.78 6.88 -17.84
CA ASP A 301 -20.19 6.69 -17.46
C ASP A 301 -21.10 6.37 -18.67
N GLY A 302 -20.50 6.11 -19.84
CA GLY A 302 -21.18 5.88 -21.11
C GLY A 302 -21.66 7.15 -21.83
N ILE A 303 -21.42 8.33 -21.25
CA ILE A 303 -21.67 9.64 -21.86
C ILE A 303 -20.33 10.34 -22.12
N ASP A 304 -19.51 10.45 -21.07
CA ASP A 304 -18.19 11.05 -21.07
C ASP A 304 -17.14 9.98 -20.68
N THR A 305 -15.89 10.22 -21.06
CA THR A 305 -14.76 9.31 -20.82
C THR A 305 -13.53 10.15 -20.52
N ASP A 306 -12.86 9.84 -19.41
CA ASP A 306 -11.69 10.57 -18.94
C ASP A 306 -10.53 9.61 -18.63
N TYR A 307 -9.30 10.09 -18.80
CA TYR A 307 -8.09 9.37 -18.39
C TYR A 307 -7.90 9.44 -16.88
N ALA A 308 -7.35 8.38 -16.32
CA ALA A 308 -7.05 8.27 -14.91
C ALA A 308 -5.59 7.86 -14.71
N TYR A 309 -5.02 8.29 -13.58
CA TYR A 309 -3.80 7.68 -13.09
C TYR A 309 -4.05 6.23 -12.70
N LEU A 310 -3.08 5.37 -12.96
CA LEU A 310 -3.09 3.98 -12.56
C LEU A 310 -1.84 3.69 -11.73
N ASP A 311 -2.01 3.41 -10.45
CA ASP A 311 -0.98 2.73 -9.66
C ASP A 311 -1.27 1.23 -9.70
N MET A 312 -0.28 0.43 -10.10
CA MET A 312 -0.45 -1.01 -10.26
C MET A 312 0.53 -1.76 -9.36
N GLU A 313 0.01 -2.78 -8.67
CA GLU A 313 0.82 -3.80 -8.03
C GLU A 313 0.54 -5.19 -8.61
N VAL A 314 1.53 -6.07 -8.50
CA VAL A 314 1.45 -7.44 -9.01
C VAL A 314 1.80 -8.41 -7.89
N ASP A 315 0.87 -9.32 -7.54
CA ASP A 315 1.21 -10.47 -6.71
C ASP A 315 1.52 -11.67 -7.61
N GLU A 316 2.80 -11.88 -7.89
CA GLU A 316 3.26 -12.97 -8.76
C GLU A 316 2.87 -14.37 -8.26
N GLU A 317 2.68 -14.56 -6.95
CA GLU A 317 2.35 -15.86 -6.37
C GLU A 317 0.90 -16.26 -6.67
N SER A 318 -0.01 -15.30 -6.56
CA SER A 318 -1.44 -15.51 -6.79
C SER A 318 -1.86 -15.23 -8.24
N GLY A 319 -1.12 -14.38 -8.95
CA GLY A 319 -1.41 -13.90 -10.30
C GLY A 319 -2.43 -12.77 -10.35
N PHE A 320 -2.76 -12.15 -9.21
CA PHE A 320 -3.65 -10.98 -9.17
C PHE A 320 -2.89 -9.69 -9.53
N LEU A 321 -3.61 -8.78 -10.18
CA LEU A 321 -3.21 -7.39 -10.38
C LEU A 321 -4.09 -6.51 -9.48
N PHE A 322 -3.46 -5.58 -8.77
CA PHE A 322 -4.13 -4.61 -7.92
C PHE A 322 -3.95 -3.24 -8.55
N PHE A 323 -5.05 -2.53 -8.78
CA PHE A 323 -5.02 -1.18 -9.31
C PHE A 323 -5.60 -0.22 -8.29
N ASP A 324 -4.83 0.79 -7.91
CA ASP A 324 -5.31 1.92 -7.14
C ASP A 324 -5.39 3.15 -8.03
N VAL A 325 -6.60 3.66 -8.14
CA VAL A 325 -6.96 4.74 -9.06
C VAL A 325 -7.40 5.93 -8.23
N PRO A 326 -6.62 7.01 -8.15
CA PRO A 326 -6.99 8.17 -7.38
C PRO A 326 -8.10 8.93 -8.13
N LEU A 327 -9.12 9.34 -7.39
CA LEU A 327 -10.29 10.03 -7.91
C LEU A 327 -10.70 11.16 -6.95
N TRP A 328 -11.49 12.09 -7.45
CA TRP A 328 -12.23 13.06 -6.65
C TRP A 328 -13.73 12.83 -6.76
N TYR A 329 -14.47 13.13 -5.70
CA TYR A 329 -15.93 13.06 -5.69
C TYR A 329 -16.58 14.35 -5.21
N ALA A 330 -17.70 14.69 -5.86
CA ALA A 330 -18.60 15.75 -5.44
C ALA A 330 -20.04 15.22 -5.37
N PRO A 331 -20.71 15.29 -4.21
CA PRO A 331 -22.14 15.04 -4.14
C PRO A 331 -22.94 16.22 -4.75
N PRO A 332 -24.18 16.00 -5.24
CA PRO A 332 -24.98 17.02 -5.93
C PRO A 332 -25.21 18.31 -5.15
N GLU A 333 -25.28 18.22 -3.82
CA GLU A 333 -25.42 19.36 -2.91
C GLU A 333 -24.21 20.30 -2.89
N GLU A 334 -23.05 19.84 -3.33
CA GLU A 334 -21.76 20.57 -3.26
C GLU A 334 -21.29 21.13 -4.60
N PHE A 335 -21.98 20.85 -5.72
CA PHE A 335 -21.60 21.35 -7.06
C PHE A 335 -21.45 22.87 -7.18
N GLU A 336 -22.11 23.63 -6.30
CA GLU A 336 -22.11 25.10 -6.33
C GLU A 336 -21.52 25.69 -5.03
N THR A 337 -20.75 24.89 -4.28
CA THR A 337 -19.98 25.36 -3.12
C THR A 337 -18.51 25.59 -3.49
N ASP A 338 -17.77 26.20 -2.57
CA ASP A 338 -16.30 26.30 -2.66
C ASP A 338 -15.64 25.19 -1.80
N ASP A 339 -16.41 24.16 -1.42
CA ASP A 339 -15.89 23.06 -0.62
C ASP A 339 -14.95 22.19 -1.50
N PRO A 340 -13.85 21.66 -0.94
CA PRO A 340 -12.97 20.79 -1.70
C PRO A 340 -13.70 19.51 -2.10
N TYR A 341 -13.22 18.88 -3.17
CA TYR A 341 -13.67 17.53 -3.50
C TYR A 341 -13.28 16.55 -2.40
N HIS A 342 -14.03 15.47 -2.31
CA HIS A 342 -13.71 14.35 -1.44
C HIS A 342 -12.65 13.50 -2.15
N ASP A 343 -11.54 13.21 -1.47
CA ASP A 343 -10.49 12.34 -1.98
C ASP A 343 -10.96 10.89 -1.97
N LEU A 344 -10.81 10.21 -3.10
CA LEU A 344 -11.18 8.82 -3.27
C LEU A 344 -10.02 8.01 -3.84
N VAL A 345 -9.98 6.73 -3.48
CA VAL A 345 -9.23 5.70 -4.21
C VAL A 345 -10.22 4.64 -4.67
N LEU A 346 -10.25 4.37 -5.98
CA LEU A 346 -10.88 3.18 -6.53
C LEU A 346 -9.85 2.06 -6.53
N ALA A 347 -10.08 1.06 -5.68
CA ALA A 347 -9.30 -0.16 -5.60
C ALA A 347 -9.96 -1.24 -6.47
N LEU A 348 -9.26 -1.71 -7.49
CA LEU A 348 -9.66 -2.82 -8.34
C LEU A 348 -8.72 -4.00 -8.12
N THR A 349 -9.26 -5.22 -8.10
CA THR A 349 -8.45 -6.43 -8.24
C THR A 349 -8.88 -7.21 -9.46
N LEU A 350 -7.91 -7.58 -10.29
CA LEU A 350 -8.10 -8.35 -11.51
C LEU A 350 -7.43 -9.72 -11.39
N ASP A 351 -8.10 -10.77 -11.89
CA ASP A 351 -7.51 -12.10 -12.03
C ASP A 351 -6.53 -12.20 -13.21
N ASP A 352 -5.88 -13.36 -13.37
CA ASP A 352 -4.89 -13.64 -14.42
C ASP A 352 -5.47 -13.58 -15.86
N GLU A 353 -6.79 -13.46 -15.96
CA GLU A 353 -7.56 -13.34 -17.19
C GLU A 353 -8.14 -11.92 -17.39
N ALA A 354 -7.69 -10.97 -16.56
CA ALA A 354 -8.08 -9.56 -16.54
C ALA A 354 -9.58 -9.34 -16.24
N ASN A 355 -10.23 -10.25 -15.53
CA ASN A 355 -11.58 -10.02 -15.02
C ASN A 355 -11.49 -9.31 -13.67
N ILE A 356 -12.30 -8.28 -13.49
CA ILE A 356 -12.47 -7.62 -12.20
C ILE A 356 -13.16 -8.59 -11.23
N VAL A 357 -12.48 -8.89 -10.13
CA VAL A 357 -12.94 -9.80 -9.06
C VAL A 357 -13.23 -9.05 -7.75
N SER A 358 -12.68 -7.85 -7.57
CA SER A 358 -13.06 -6.88 -6.54
C SER A 358 -13.06 -5.46 -7.12
N GLU A 359 -13.99 -4.64 -6.64
CA GLU A 359 -14.16 -3.23 -7.02
C GLU A 359 -14.73 -2.48 -5.82
N VAL A 360 -13.93 -1.60 -5.22
CA VAL A 360 -14.33 -0.83 -4.04
C VAL A 360 -13.84 0.62 -4.17
N TYR A 361 -14.70 1.55 -3.76
CA TYR A 361 -14.37 2.97 -3.70
C TYR A 361 -14.19 3.36 -2.25
N TYR A 362 -13.00 3.85 -1.92
CA TYR A 362 -12.67 4.30 -0.57
C TYR A 362 -12.58 5.81 -0.53
N GLU A 363 -13.27 6.41 0.43
CA GLU A 363 -13.27 7.84 0.70
C GLU A 363 -12.31 8.15 1.85
N TYR A 364 -11.44 9.13 1.62
CA TYR A 364 -10.48 9.65 2.58
C TYR A 364 -11.00 10.98 3.11
N THR A 365 -11.02 11.11 4.43
CA THR A 365 -11.53 12.31 5.10
C THR A 365 -10.38 13.13 5.67
N ASP A 366 -10.61 14.44 5.86
CA ASP A 366 -9.64 15.37 6.44
C ASP A 366 -9.11 14.95 7.83
N ASP A 367 -9.85 14.13 8.57
CA ASP A 367 -9.44 13.59 9.88
C ASP A 367 -8.72 12.24 9.78
N GLY A 368 -8.37 11.80 8.57
CA GLY A 368 -7.59 10.58 8.30
C GLY A 368 -8.42 9.29 8.39
N MET A 369 -9.75 9.39 8.43
CA MET A 369 -10.62 8.22 8.38
C MET A 369 -10.81 7.77 6.94
N ILE A 370 -10.76 6.46 6.72
CA ILE A 370 -10.95 5.82 5.42
C ILE A 370 -12.16 4.88 5.52
N GLY A 371 -13.05 4.90 4.54
CA GLY A 371 -14.21 4.01 4.48
C GLY A 371 -14.82 3.89 3.09
N GLU A 372 -15.61 2.82 2.88
CA GLU A 372 -16.30 2.61 1.60
C GLU A 372 -17.28 3.75 1.31
N LEU A 373 -17.19 4.29 0.10
CA LEU A 373 -18.01 5.40 -0.40
C LEU A 373 -19.47 4.97 -0.55
N SER A 374 -20.38 5.80 -0.05
CA SER A 374 -21.81 5.73 -0.38
C SER A 374 -22.20 6.89 -1.30
N ALA A 375 -22.00 6.70 -2.60
CA ALA A 375 -22.23 7.74 -3.60
C ALA A 375 -23.73 8.02 -3.86
N ASP A 376 -24.06 9.29 -4.12
CA ASP A 376 -25.29 9.67 -4.80
C ASP A 376 -25.07 9.48 -6.33
N PRO A 377 -25.89 8.70 -7.04
CA PRO A 377 -25.73 8.49 -8.49
C PRO A 377 -25.81 9.77 -9.33
N ASP A 378 -26.44 10.83 -8.82
CA ASP A 378 -26.48 12.14 -9.48
C ASP A 378 -25.19 12.97 -9.19
N GLY A 379 -24.31 12.48 -8.32
CA GLY A 379 -22.99 13.04 -8.00
C GLY A 379 -21.99 12.88 -9.14
N LEU A 380 -20.80 13.47 -8.97
CA LEU A 380 -19.74 13.44 -9.98
C LEU A 380 -18.45 12.85 -9.42
N ILE A 381 -17.82 11.99 -10.21
CA ILE A 381 -16.46 11.47 -10.03
C ILE A 381 -15.55 12.14 -11.05
N PHE A 382 -14.36 12.54 -10.61
CA PHE A 382 -13.33 13.12 -11.46
C PHE A 382 -12.08 12.27 -11.34
N PRO A 383 -11.70 11.52 -12.38
CA PRO A 383 -10.40 10.90 -12.42
C PRO A 383 -9.30 11.97 -12.33
N ILE A 384 -8.26 11.68 -11.54
CA ILE A 384 -7.11 12.57 -11.38
C ILE A 384 -5.83 11.93 -11.90
N VAL A 385 -4.89 12.80 -12.27
CA VAL A 385 -3.56 12.49 -12.81
C VAL A 385 -2.52 13.31 -12.07
N LEU A 386 -1.28 12.82 -12.06
CA LEU A 386 -0.15 13.53 -11.47
C LEU A 386 0.52 14.41 -12.54
N ASN A 387 0.48 15.73 -12.37
CA ASN A 387 1.10 16.67 -13.29
C ASN A 387 2.37 17.26 -12.67
N GLU A 388 3.52 17.00 -13.30
CA GLU A 388 4.81 17.58 -12.94
C GLU A 388 5.16 18.76 -13.86
N TYR A 389 5.42 19.92 -13.25
CA TYR A 389 5.82 21.14 -13.95
C TYR A 389 7.33 21.17 -14.24
N PRO A 390 7.80 21.94 -15.25
CA PRO A 390 9.22 22.04 -15.60
C PRO A 390 10.16 22.55 -14.50
N ASP A 391 9.64 23.05 -13.38
CA ASP A 391 10.42 23.44 -12.22
C ASP A 391 10.58 22.34 -11.15
N GLY A 392 10.03 21.15 -11.41
CA GLY A 392 10.05 19.97 -10.56
C GLY A 392 8.99 19.98 -9.46
N THR A 393 8.00 20.86 -9.54
CA THR A 393 6.82 20.80 -8.65
C THR A 393 5.76 19.91 -9.27
N ALA A 394 5.09 19.08 -8.46
CA ALA A 394 4.02 18.20 -8.91
C ALA A 394 2.71 18.51 -8.17
N GLU A 395 1.59 18.27 -8.83
CA GLU A 395 0.26 18.33 -8.22
C GLU A 395 -0.69 17.29 -8.84
N TRP A 396 -1.58 16.76 -8.01
CA TRP A 396 -2.73 15.99 -8.47
C TRP A 396 -3.80 16.92 -9.04
N LEU A 397 -4.28 16.65 -10.26
CA LEU A 397 -5.33 17.42 -10.91
C LEU A 397 -6.25 16.54 -11.74
N THR A 398 -7.44 17.03 -12.06
CA THR A 398 -8.32 16.37 -13.04
C THR A 398 -8.16 17.01 -14.43
N LEU A 399 -8.10 16.18 -15.46
CA LEU A 399 -8.20 16.60 -16.86
C LEU A 399 -9.67 16.75 -17.31
N SER A 400 -10.62 16.25 -16.50
CA SER A 400 -12.04 16.26 -16.83
C SER A 400 -12.62 17.68 -16.75
N GLU A 401 -13.37 18.08 -17.78
CA GLU A 401 -14.08 19.36 -17.77
C GLU A 401 -15.47 19.28 -17.11
N VAL A 402 -16.03 18.08 -16.99
CA VAL A 402 -17.46 17.87 -16.65
C VAL A 402 -17.68 16.85 -15.53
N GLY A 403 -16.74 15.93 -15.30
CA GLY A 403 -16.90 14.80 -14.39
C GLY A 403 -17.77 13.69 -14.97
N LEU A 404 -17.68 12.51 -14.37
CA LEU A 404 -18.45 11.31 -14.71
C LEU A 404 -19.55 11.12 -13.67
N TYR A 405 -20.75 10.69 -14.07
CA TYR A 405 -21.79 10.38 -13.08
C TYR A 405 -21.36 9.27 -12.12
N ALA A 406 -21.54 9.49 -10.82
CA ALA A 406 -21.20 8.55 -9.76
C ALA A 406 -22.21 7.40 -9.60
N ASP A 407 -22.86 6.96 -10.69
CA ASP A 407 -23.60 5.70 -10.75
C ASP A 407 -22.61 4.55 -10.86
N LEU A 408 -21.90 4.27 -9.75
CA LEU A 408 -20.72 3.39 -9.70
C LEU A 408 -20.91 2.07 -10.46
N PRO A 409 -22.02 1.32 -10.31
CA PRO A 409 -22.22 0.05 -11.02
C PRO A 409 -22.35 0.16 -12.54
N SER A 410 -22.48 1.38 -13.08
CA SER A 410 -22.56 1.69 -14.49
C SER A 410 -21.25 2.24 -15.06
N LEU A 411 -20.23 2.50 -14.22
CA LEU A 411 -18.92 2.94 -14.68
C LEU A 411 -18.20 1.81 -15.44
N ILE A 412 -17.44 2.21 -16.45
CA ILE A 412 -16.72 1.33 -17.36
C ILE A 412 -15.24 1.70 -17.30
N TYR A 413 -14.40 0.69 -17.13
CA TYR A 413 -12.95 0.79 -17.10
C TYR A 413 -12.36 0.12 -18.36
N ASP A 414 -11.41 0.78 -19.01
CA ASP A 414 -10.67 0.20 -20.14
C ASP A 414 -9.21 0.68 -20.11
N LEU A 415 -8.30 -0.22 -20.50
CA LEU A 415 -6.90 0.08 -20.74
C LEU A 415 -6.75 0.33 -22.24
N GLU A 416 -6.85 1.60 -22.63
CA GLU A 416 -6.85 1.98 -24.04
C GLU A 416 -5.42 2.18 -24.57
N PRO A 417 -5.06 1.60 -25.72
CA PRO A 417 -3.77 1.88 -26.35
C PRO A 417 -3.61 3.37 -26.67
N LEU A 418 -2.44 3.92 -26.33
CA LEU A 418 -2.11 5.30 -26.64
C LEU A 418 -2.15 5.59 -28.15
N ASP A 419 -2.55 6.81 -28.48
CA ASP A 419 -2.64 7.28 -29.85
C ASP A 419 -1.27 7.28 -30.55
N SER A 420 -1.24 6.75 -31.78
CA SER A 420 0.00 6.69 -32.55
C SER A 420 0.55 8.08 -32.87
N GLY A 421 1.80 8.33 -32.49
CA GLY A 421 2.50 9.59 -32.73
C GLY A 421 2.43 10.57 -31.56
N LEU A 422 1.80 10.20 -30.46
CA LEU A 422 1.90 10.89 -29.18
C LEU A 422 3.34 10.86 -28.66
N GLU A 423 3.81 11.97 -28.11
CA GLU A 423 5.08 12.05 -27.40
C GLU A 423 4.86 11.56 -25.97
N ILE A 424 5.47 10.43 -25.63
CA ILE A 424 5.40 9.83 -24.30
C ILE A 424 6.66 10.20 -23.52
N TYR A 425 6.47 10.30 -22.21
CA TYR A 425 7.54 10.37 -21.22
C TYR A 425 7.52 9.08 -20.42
N VAL A 426 8.68 8.47 -20.22
CA VAL A 426 8.85 7.24 -19.44
C VAL A 426 10.13 7.39 -18.64
N GLU A 427 10.07 7.10 -17.35
CA GLU A 427 11.22 7.13 -16.45
C GLU A 427 11.26 5.88 -15.57
N LEU A 428 12.48 5.49 -15.19
CA LEU A 428 12.70 4.44 -14.21
C LEU A 428 13.06 5.11 -12.90
N VAL A 429 12.35 4.79 -11.83
CA VAL A 429 12.59 5.35 -10.51
C VAL A 429 13.18 4.26 -9.64
N ILE A 430 14.24 4.58 -8.91
CA ILE A 430 14.81 3.71 -7.88
C ILE A 430 14.95 4.46 -6.57
N THR A 431 14.59 3.79 -5.49
CA THR A 431 14.65 4.35 -4.13
C THR A 431 15.56 3.49 -3.25
N ASP A 432 16.42 4.14 -2.46
CA ASP A 432 17.22 3.46 -1.43
C ASP A 432 16.57 3.48 -0.05
N TYR A 433 17.07 2.64 0.88
CA TYR A 433 16.55 2.56 2.25
C TYR A 433 16.67 3.86 3.07
N ALA A 434 17.35 4.89 2.54
CA ALA A 434 17.42 6.21 3.16
C ALA A 434 16.40 7.20 2.55
N GLY A 435 15.62 6.76 1.57
CA GLY A 435 14.64 7.57 0.85
C GLY A 435 15.24 8.47 -0.21
N ASN A 436 16.49 8.25 -0.65
CA ASN A 436 17.00 8.97 -1.82
C ASN A 436 16.43 8.32 -3.08
N VAL A 437 16.05 9.16 -4.04
CA VAL A 437 15.44 8.76 -5.30
C VAL A 437 16.38 9.13 -6.45
N SER A 438 16.47 8.25 -7.44
CA SER A 438 17.06 8.53 -8.76
C SER A 438 16.03 8.16 -9.83
N ALA A 439 15.83 9.06 -10.80
CA ALA A 439 14.93 8.90 -11.93
C ALA A 439 15.68 9.10 -13.26
#